data_AF-A0A1Z5SGG1-F1
#
_entry.id   AF-A0A1Z5SGG1-F1
#
_cell.length_a   1.000
_cell.length_b   1.000
_cell.length_c   1.000
_cell.angle_alpha   90.00
_cell.angle_beta   90.00
_cell.angle_gamma   90.00
#
_symmetry.space_group_name_H-M   'P 1'
#
loop_
_entity.id
_entity.type
_entity.pdbx_description
1 polymer ?
#
loop_
_entity_poly.entity_id
_entity_poly.type
_entity_poly.pdbx_seq_one_letter_code
_entity_poly.pdbx_strand_id
1 'polypeptide(L)'
;MILPLQRLHNNEGITLKLTGINSMIFELPLTEERVKPHQVTALHLFVVFTMFITAAVLLVSYYAVSHMPEDKALSHRTVLYYGLAAGMGMMLISIVMLVIILVKNKWLQKPLNNLILRCVELLLMLVFAGFALAYGITVPGIVFLVLAGAIVFAINWERKIGTPLTIVVNKEGIRPPVSTRKRFIEWPEVEHVLLRFGTLTVNCTDNRLYQWNIGTTDFEPEVFEVFCIRQVDKAREQRDKNDW
;
A
#
# COMPACT_ATOMS: atom_id res chain seq x y z
N MET A 1 9.48 -29.67 -69.30
CA MET A 1 9.36 -28.63 -68.25
C MET A 1 9.74 -29.32 -66.94
N ILE A 2 10.89 -28.96 -66.40
CA ILE A 2 11.67 -29.76 -65.44
C ILE A 2 11.35 -29.28 -64.02
N LEU A 3 10.94 -30.22 -63.16
CA LEU A 3 10.81 -30.03 -61.71
C LEU A 3 12.21 -29.91 -61.07
N PRO A 4 12.44 -28.95 -60.16
CA PRO A 4 13.62 -28.99 -59.31
C PRO A 4 13.35 -29.82 -58.05
N LEU A 5 14.03 -30.96 -57.98
CA LEU A 5 14.38 -31.66 -56.75
C LEU A 5 15.37 -30.78 -55.97
N GLN A 6 15.02 -30.39 -54.73
CA GLN A 6 15.98 -29.83 -53.79
C GLN A 6 16.09 -30.68 -52.52
N ARG A 7 17.35 -30.90 -52.15
CA ARG A 7 17.89 -31.89 -51.21
C ARG A 7 17.51 -31.64 -49.75
N LEU A 8 17.36 -32.76 -49.04
CA LEU A 8 17.44 -32.90 -47.59
C LEU A 8 18.88 -32.67 -47.07
N HIS A 9 18.93 -32.37 -45.76
CA HIS A 9 20.05 -32.31 -44.81
C HIS A 9 20.79 -30.97 -44.64
N ASN A 10 20.49 -30.30 -43.54
CA ASN A 10 21.53 -30.00 -42.55
C ASN A 10 20.96 -30.16 -41.13
N ASN A 11 21.52 -31.16 -40.42
CA ASN A 11 21.28 -31.44 -39.02
C ASN A 11 22.27 -30.58 -38.24
N GLU A 12 21.97 -29.28 -38.08
CA GLU A 12 22.74 -28.42 -37.19
C GLU A 12 22.30 -28.72 -35.76
N GLY A 13 23.16 -29.44 -35.06
CA GLY A 13 23.05 -29.64 -33.62
C GLY A 13 22.95 -28.27 -32.95
N ILE A 14 21.78 -28.00 -32.37
CA ILE A 14 21.54 -26.92 -31.42
C ILE A 14 22.34 -27.26 -30.16
N THR A 15 23.64 -27.02 -30.21
CA THR A 15 24.46 -26.84 -29.02
C THR A 15 24.15 -25.43 -28.53
N LEU A 16 23.03 -25.32 -27.81
CA LEU A 16 22.77 -24.16 -26.95
C LEU A 16 23.99 -24.00 -26.06
N LYS A 17 24.78 -22.94 -26.33
CA LYS A 17 25.86 -22.48 -25.47
C LYS A 17 25.29 -22.25 -24.06
N LEU A 18 25.41 -23.27 -23.22
CA LEU A 18 25.13 -23.26 -21.77
C LEU A 18 26.23 -22.50 -21.01
N THR A 19 26.68 -21.36 -21.54
CA THR A 19 27.74 -20.51 -20.97
C THR A 19 27.23 -19.14 -20.55
N GLY A 20 25.95 -19.06 -20.16
CA GLY A 20 25.32 -17.82 -19.69
C GLY A 20 24.19 -18.00 -18.67
N ILE A 21 23.96 -19.21 -18.12
CA ILE A 21 22.88 -19.45 -17.13
C ILE A 21 23.26 -18.88 -15.74
N ASN A 22 24.33 -18.10 -15.58
CA ASN A 22 24.81 -17.73 -14.24
C ASN A 22 24.03 -16.66 -13.47
N SER A 23 22.99 -16.05 -14.05
CA SER A 23 22.09 -15.17 -13.29
C SER A 23 20.74 -14.96 -13.97
N MET A 24 19.99 -16.02 -14.28
CA MET A 24 18.58 -15.82 -14.64
C MET A 24 17.82 -15.36 -13.39
N ILE A 25 17.25 -14.14 -13.48
CA ILE A 25 16.41 -13.52 -12.47
C ILE A 25 15.08 -13.22 -13.18
N PHE A 26 13.99 -13.76 -12.65
CA PHE A 26 12.65 -13.50 -13.13
C PHE A 26 11.97 -12.53 -12.16
N GLU A 27 11.52 -11.39 -12.66
CA GLU A 27 10.74 -10.42 -11.92
C GLU A 27 9.28 -10.53 -12.34
N LEU A 28 8.42 -10.94 -11.41
CA LEU A 28 6.99 -11.08 -11.64
C LEU A 28 6.27 -9.92 -10.95
N PRO A 29 5.82 -8.89 -11.69
CA PRO A 29 5.06 -7.79 -11.11
C PRO A 29 3.70 -8.31 -10.64
N LEU A 30 3.28 -7.95 -9.44
CA LEU A 30 1.97 -8.28 -8.91
C LEU A 30 0.92 -7.33 -9.46
N THR A 31 -0.27 -7.86 -9.73
CA THR A 31 -1.45 -7.08 -10.11
C THR A 31 -2.01 -6.29 -8.92
N GLU A 32 -1.69 -6.70 -7.69
CA GLU A 32 -2.15 -6.02 -6.49
C GLU A 32 -1.45 -4.68 -6.28
N GLU A 33 -2.25 -3.62 -6.19
CA GLU A 33 -1.77 -2.30 -5.81
C GLU A 33 -1.36 -2.28 -4.33
N ARG A 34 -0.22 -1.64 -4.04
CA ARG A 34 0.29 -1.48 -2.67
C ARG A 34 -0.68 -0.70 -1.77
N VAL A 35 -1.40 0.25 -2.34
CA VAL A 35 -2.41 1.08 -1.65
C VAL A 35 -3.69 0.98 -2.46
N LYS A 36 -4.75 0.48 -1.84
CA LYS A 36 -6.04 0.34 -2.53
C LYS A 36 -6.73 1.71 -2.57
N PRO A 37 -7.42 2.11 -3.66
CA PRO A 37 -8.01 3.44 -3.79
C PRO A 37 -9.00 3.80 -2.67
N HIS A 38 -9.76 2.81 -2.16
CA HIS A 38 -10.68 3.04 -1.05
C HIS A 38 -9.98 3.34 0.28
N GLN A 39 -8.74 2.88 0.48
CA GLN A 39 -7.95 3.20 1.68
C GLN A 39 -7.56 4.68 1.69
N VAL A 40 -7.25 5.26 0.52
CA VAL A 40 -6.95 6.69 0.38
C VAL A 40 -8.16 7.54 0.75
N THR A 41 -9.33 7.23 0.18
CA THR A 41 -10.60 7.92 0.49
C THR A 41 -10.97 7.77 1.97
N ALA A 42 -10.83 6.58 2.53
CA ALA A 42 -11.13 6.33 3.94
C ALA A 42 -10.26 7.18 4.88
N LEU A 43 -8.98 7.36 4.54
CA LEU A 43 -8.08 8.18 5.35
C LEU A 43 -8.44 9.68 5.31
N HIS A 44 -8.89 10.21 4.16
CA HIS A 44 -9.43 11.57 4.10
C HIS A 44 -10.70 11.74 4.93
N LEU A 45 -11.63 10.78 4.82
CA LEU A 45 -12.86 10.78 5.62
C LEU A 45 -12.55 10.74 7.12
N PHE A 46 -11.54 9.97 7.53
CA PHE A 46 -11.10 9.89 8.92
C PHE A 46 -10.62 11.25 9.46
N VAL A 47 -9.81 11.99 8.70
CA VAL A 47 -9.37 13.34 9.06
C VAL A 47 -10.58 14.28 9.21
N VAL A 48 -11.46 14.30 8.21
CA VAL A 48 -12.63 15.19 8.19
C VAL A 48 -13.61 14.87 9.31
N PHE A 49 -13.88 13.59 9.60
CA PHE A 49 -14.76 13.23 10.71
C PHE A 49 -14.13 13.58 12.05
N THR A 50 -12.81 13.47 12.20
CA THR A 50 -12.16 13.89 13.45
C THR A 50 -12.28 15.40 13.64
N MET A 51 -12.14 16.21 12.57
CA MET A 51 -12.41 17.65 12.63
C MET A 51 -13.87 17.94 12.99
N PHE A 52 -14.82 17.25 12.34
CA PHE A 52 -16.24 17.43 12.59
C PHE A 52 -16.63 17.12 14.04
N ILE A 53 -16.14 16.00 14.58
CA ILE A 53 -16.34 15.61 15.98
C ILE A 53 -15.71 16.65 16.92
N THR A 54 -14.48 17.10 16.64
CA THR A 54 -13.81 18.12 17.45
C THR A 54 -14.59 19.44 17.45
N ALA A 55 -15.11 19.85 16.28
CA ALA A 55 -15.95 21.04 16.15
C ALA A 55 -17.24 20.91 16.97
N ALA A 56 -17.91 19.75 16.90
CA ALA A 56 -19.11 19.49 17.71
C ALA A 56 -18.80 19.56 19.22
N VAL A 57 -17.70 18.96 19.67
CA VAL A 57 -17.26 19.01 21.08
C VAL A 57 -16.98 20.46 21.51
N LEU A 58 -16.32 21.26 20.68
CA LEU A 58 -16.07 22.68 20.98
C LEU A 58 -17.37 23.49 21.11
N LEU A 59 -18.34 23.27 20.20
CA LEU A 59 -19.64 23.95 20.24
C LEU A 59 -20.47 23.55 21.47
N VAL A 60 -20.50 22.25 21.80
CA VAL A 60 -21.16 21.75 23.01
C VAL A 60 -20.47 22.29 24.26
N SER A 61 -19.13 22.34 24.27
CA SER A 61 -18.37 22.89 25.40
C SER A 61 -18.64 24.39 25.58
N TYR A 62 -18.70 25.14 24.49
CA TYR A 62 -19.10 26.55 24.51
C TYR A 62 -20.50 26.73 25.09
N TYR A 63 -21.49 25.97 24.58
CA TYR A 63 -22.86 26.02 25.08
C TYR A 63 -22.95 25.65 26.56
N ALA A 64 -22.23 24.63 27.01
CA ALA A 64 -22.20 24.23 28.41
C ALA A 64 -21.62 25.33 29.30
N VAL A 65 -20.47 25.90 28.91
CA VAL A 65 -19.79 26.96 29.67
C VAL A 65 -20.62 28.25 29.68
N SER A 66 -21.32 28.60 28.60
CA SER A 66 -22.14 29.82 28.53
C SER A 66 -23.38 29.80 29.42
N HIS A 67 -23.79 28.62 29.90
CA HIS A 67 -24.92 28.45 30.81
C HIS A 67 -24.50 28.21 32.26
N MET A 68 -23.19 28.25 32.57
CA MET A 68 -22.71 28.17 33.94
C MET A 68 -22.87 29.53 34.66
N PRO A 69 -22.96 29.53 36.01
CA PRO A 69 -22.79 30.74 36.80
C PRO A 69 -21.50 31.49 36.44
N GLU A 70 -21.54 32.82 36.45
CA GLU A 70 -20.47 33.68 35.92
C GLU A 70 -19.10 33.43 36.59
N ASP A 71 -19.11 33.19 37.90
CA ASP A 71 -17.91 32.87 38.69
C ASP A 71 -17.19 31.61 38.18
N LYS A 72 -17.95 30.61 37.72
CA LYS A 72 -17.41 29.37 37.15
C LYS A 72 -17.12 29.49 35.66
N ALA A 73 -17.91 30.24 34.91
CA ALA A 73 -17.65 30.46 33.48
C ALA A 73 -16.30 31.17 33.25
N LEU A 74 -15.92 32.07 34.16
CA LEU A 74 -14.64 32.80 34.12
C LEU A 74 -13.40 31.92 34.31
N SER A 75 -13.51 30.70 34.86
CA SER A 75 -12.38 29.75 34.86
C SER A 75 -12.17 29.09 33.49
N HIS A 76 -13.13 29.24 32.56
CA HIS A 76 -13.12 28.66 31.22
C HIS A 76 -13.14 29.73 30.11
N ARG A 77 -12.56 30.92 30.38
CA ARG A 77 -12.51 32.07 29.46
C ARG A 77 -12.15 31.70 28.02
N THR A 78 -11.15 30.85 27.81
CA THR A 78 -10.74 30.41 26.47
C THR A 78 -11.89 29.81 25.67
N VAL A 79 -12.67 28.92 26.28
CA VAL A 79 -13.80 28.26 25.64
C VAL A 79 -14.91 29.27 25.36
N LEU A 80 -15.16 30.20 26.28
CA LEU A 80 -16.18 31.22 26.13
C LEU A 80 -15.86 32.22 25.00
N TYR A 81 -14.62 32.71 24.92
CA TYR A 81 -14.23 33.73 23.93
C TYR A 81 -14.01 33.16 22.53
N TYR A 82 -13.39 31.99 22.42
CA TYR A 82 -12.96 31.45 21.12
C TYR A 82 -13.73 30.21 20.69
N GLY A 83 -14.37 29.48 21.61
CA GLY A 83 -14.97 28.17 21.34
C GLY A 83 -16.06 28.21 20.27
N LEU A 84 -16.93 29.23 20.30
CA LEU A 84 -18.00 29.37 19.30
C LEU A 84 -17.45 29.61 17.90
N ALA A 85 -16.59 30.62 17.74
CA ALA A 85 -16.02 30.97 16.43
C ALA A 85 -15.14 29.85 15.87
N ALA A 86 -14.27 29.27 16.70
CA ALA A 86 -13.41 28.15 16.31
C ALA A 86 -14.24 26.90 15.96
N GLY A 87 -15.26 26.57 16.76
CA GLY A 87 -16.17 25.45 16.53
C GLY A 87 -16.94 25.61 15.22
N MET A 88 -17.55 26.77 14.97
CA MET A 88 -18.29 27.03 13.72
C MET A 88 -17.36 27.03 12.49
N GLY A 89 -16.19 27.67 12.60
CA GLY A 89 -15.21 27.70 11.50
C GLY A 89 -14.72 26.30 11.14
N MET A 90 -14.36 25.49 12.14
CA MET A 90 -13.95 24.11 11.94
C MET A 90 -15.08 23.24 11.37
N MET A 91 -16.31 23.41 11.87
CA MET A 91 -17.50 22.72 11.35
C MET A 91 -17.71 23.00 9.87
N LEU A 92 -17.66 24.27 9.47
CA LEU A 92 -17.84 24.70 8.09
C LEU A 92 -16.76 24.09 7.17
N ILE A 93 -15.49 24.19 7.58
CA ILE A 93 -14.36 23.61 6.82
C ILE A 93 -14.55 22.09 6.68
N SER A 94 -14.94 21.41 7.76
CA SER A 94 -15.17 19.95 7.75
C SER A 94 -16.29 19.56 6.77
N ILE A 95 -17.40 20.30 6.75
CA ILE A 95 -18.51 20.05 5.82
C ILE A 95 -18.07 20.27 4.38
N VAL A 96 -17.37 21.37 4.09
CA VAL A 96 -16.86 21.65 2.73
C VAL A 96 -15.92 20.54 2.27
N MET A 97 -14.99 20.11 3.12
CA MET A 97 -14.08 19.00 2.80
C MET A 97 -14.82 17.68 2.60
N LEU A 98 -15.80 17.36 3.45
CA LEU A 98 -16.62 16.16 3.31
C LEU A 98 -17.32 16.13 1.95
N VAL A 99 -17.94 17.24 1.54
CA VAL A 99 -18.61 17.36 0.24
C VAL A 99 -17.60 17.19 -0.90
N ILE A 100 -16.42 17.82 -0.82
CA ILE A 100 -15.36 17.65 -1.82
C ILE A 100 -14.97 16.17 -1.92
N ILE A 101 -14.74 15.47 -0.82
CA ILE A 101 -14.34 14.06 -0.81
C ILE A 101 -15.41 13.17 -1.44
N LEU A 102 -16.67 13.36 -1.06
CA LEU A 102 -17.78 12.53 -1.56
C LEU A 102 -18.07 12.80 -3.04
N VAL A 103 -18.13 14.05 -3.46
CA VAL A 103 -18.50 14.43 -4.84
C VAL A 103 -17.33 14.27 -5.81
N LYS A 104 -16.10 14.55 -5.38
CA LYS A 104 -14.89 14.53 -6.21
C LYS A 104 -14.00 13.32 -5.94
N ASN A 105 -14.56 12.20 -5.47
CA ASN A 105 -13.79 10.98 -5.16
C ASN A 105 -12.91 10.50 -6.33
N LYS A 106 -13.43 10.44 -7.56
CA LYS A 106 -12.64 10.07 -8.76
C LYS A 106 -11.49 11.05 -9.05
N TRP A 107 -11.69 12.32 -8.73
CA TRP A 107 -10.65 13.35 -8.90
C TRP A 107 -9.56 13.21 -7.83
N LEU A 108 -9.91 12.80 -6.61
CA LEU A 108 -8.97 12.52 -5.53
C LEU A 108 -8.08 11.30 -5.79
N GLN A 109 -8.56 10.33 -6.57
CA GLN A 109 -7.73 9.16 -6.92
C GLN A 109 -6.52 9.50 -7.80
N LYS A 110 -6.46 10.71 -8.39
CA LYS A 110 -5.27 11.16 -9.12
C LYS A 110 -4.15 11.54 -8.14
N PRO A 111 -2.90 11.06 -8.35
CA PRO A 111 -1.82 11.19 -7.37
C PRO A 111 -1.50 12.65 -7.01
N LEU A 112 -1.53 13.55 -7.99
CA LEU A 112 -1.29 14.98 -7.75
C LEU A 112 -2.38 15.63 -6.88
N ASN A 113 -3.66 15.32 -7.17
CA ASN A 113 -4.79 15.90 -6.44
C ASN A 113 -4.87 15.37 -5.01
N ASN A 114 -4.61 14.06 -4.84
CA ASN A 114 -4.47 13.43 -3.53
C ASN A 114 -3.38 14.16 -2.70
N LEU A 115 -2.20 14.35 -3.28
CA LEU A 115 -1.09 15.04 -2.62
C LEU A 115 -1.46 16.48 -2.23
N ILE A 116 -2.12 17.22 -3.12
CA ILE A 116 -2.58 18.59 -2.82
C ILE A 116 -3.55 18.58 -1.63
N LEU A 117 -4.54 17.68 -1.64
CA LEU A 117 -5.49 17.58 -0.53
C LEU A 117 -4.79 17.21 0.78
N ARG A 118 -3.84 16.27 0.76
CA ARG A 118 -3.02 15.90 1.92
C ARG A 118 -2.24 17.08 2.48
N CYS A 119 -1.65 17.91 1.62
CA CYS A 119 -0.93 19.12 2.05
C CYS A 119 -1.88 20.13 2.70
N VAL A 120 -3.09 20.30 2.16
CA VAL A 120 -4.14 21.16 2.74
C VAL A 120 -4.58 20.62 4.10
N GLU A 121 -4.85 19.31 4.21
CA GLU A 121 -5.19 18.66 5.48
C GLU A 121 -4.10 18.85 6.52
N LEU A 122 -2.83 18.63 6.15
CA LEU A 122 -1.69 18.80 7.02
C LEU A 122 -1.58 20.25 7.52
N LEU A 123 -1.72 21.22 6.62
CA LEU A 123 -1.69 22.64 6.99
C LEU A 123 -2.81 22.98 7.97
N LEU A 124 -4.04 22.50 7.71
CA LEU A 124 -5.18 22.70 8.61
C LEU A 124 -4.93 22.07 9.98
N MET A 125 -4.42 20.83 10.04
CA MET A 125 -4.08 20.18 11.31
C MET A 125 -3.05 20.99 12.09
N LEU A 126 -2.00 21.49 11.43
CA LEU A 126 -0.97 22.29 12.08
C LEU A 126 -1.49 23.65 12.57
N VAL A 127 -2.36 24.32 11.80
CA VAL A 127 -3.01 25.57 12.21
C VAL A 127 -3.91 25.35 13.42
N PHE A 128 -4.75 24.31 13.42
CA PHE A 128 -5.62 24.02 14.55
C PHE A 128 -4.86 23.52 15.77
N ALA A 129 -3.79 22.73 15.59
CA ALA A 129 -2.90 22.33 16.67
C ALA A 129 -2.22 23.54 17.31
N GLY A 130 -1.62 24.41 16.49
CA GLY A 130 -0.95 25.62 16.95
C GLY A 130 -1.91 26.56 17.70
N PHE A 131 -3.11 26.77 17.14
CA PHE A 131 -4.17 27.52 17.80
C PHE A 131 -4.55 26.89 19.16
N ALA A 132 -4.88 25.60 19.19
CA ALA A 132 -5.31 24.92 20.41
C ALA A 132 -4.23 24.97 21.51
N LEU A 133 -2.96 24.75 21.15
CA LEU A 133 -1.84 24.80 22.09
C LEU A 133 -1.56 26.22 22.60
N ALA A 134 -1.62 27.23 21.73
CA ALA A 134 -1.42 28.64 22.12
C ALA A 134 -2.44 29.11 23.15
N TYR A 135 -3.65 28.55 23.12
CA TYR A 135 -4.74 28.89 24.04
C TYR A 135 -4.92 27.87 25.19
N GLY A 136 -3.99 26.91 25.35
CA GLY A 136 -4.00 25.94 26.45
C GLY A 136 -5.06 24.83 26.32
N ILE A 137 -5.67 24.66 25.14
CA ILE A 137 -6.64 23.59 24.85
C ILE A 137 -5.87 22.33 24.45
N THR A 138 -5.24 21.70 25.43
CA THR A 138 -4.22 20.65 25.23
C THR A 138 -4.74 19.42 24.47
N VAL A 139 -5.93 18.92 24.81
CA VAL A 139 -6.46 17.68 24.23
C VAL A 139 -6.67 17.79 22.70
N PRO A 140 -7.45 18.76 22.17
CA PRO A 140 -7.52 18.99 20.72
C PRO A 140 -6.15 19.27 20.08
N GLY A 141 -5.27 20.01 20.75
CA GLY A 141 -3.93 20.29 20.24
C GLY A 141 -3.12 19.03 19.99
N ILE A 142 -3.11 18.10 20.95
CA ILE A 142 -2.42 16.81 20.82
C ILE A 142 -3.07 15.95 19.73
N VAL A 143 -4.41 15.89 19.69
CA VAL A 143 -5.13 15.12 18.66
C VAL A 143 -4.76 15.60 17.26
N PHE A 144 -4.72 16.92 17.03
CA PHE A 144 -4.34 17.47 15.73
C PHE A 144 -2.85 17.27 15.40
N LEU A 145 -1.95 17.29 16.38
CA LEU A 145 -0.55 16.92 16.16
C LEU A 145 -0.38 15.46 15.76
N VAL A 146 -1.10 14.55 16.41
CA VAL A 146 -1.09 13.12 16.06
C VAL A 146 -1.63 12.91 14.65
N LEU A 147 -2.74 13.58 14.30
CA LEU A 147 -3.29 13.56 12.94
C LEU A 147 -2.31 14.13 11.91
N ALA A 148 -1.62 15.23 12.21
CA ALA A 148 -0.59 15.77 11.33
C ALA A 148 0.53 14.75 11.08
N GLY A 149 0.99 14.06 12.13
CA GLY A 149 1.95 12.95 12.00
C GLY A 149 1.43 11.80 11.14
N ALA A 150 0.17 11.41 11.31
CA ALA A 150 -0.48 10.38 10.50
C ALA A 150 -0.60 10.78 9.02
N ILE A 151 -0.87 12.06 8.72
CA ILE A 151 -0.91 12.58 7.35
C ILE A 151 0.48 12.56 6.71
N VAL A 152 1.53 12.95 7.44
CA VAL A 152 2.92 12.85 6.94
C VAL A 152 3.28 11.39 6.63
N PHE A 153 2.91 10.47 7.51
CA PHE A 153 3.06 9.04 7.26
C PHE A 153 2.31 8.60 6.00
N ALA A 154 1.06 9.03 5.84
CA ALA A 154 0.24 8.72 4.68
C ALA A 154 0.85 9.22 3.37
N ILE A 155 1.33 10.46 3.33
CA ILE A 155 2.04 11.03 2.16
C ILE A 155 3.24 10.15 1.79
N ASN A 156 4.03 9.72 2.78
CA ASN A 156 5.20 8.86 2.55
C ASN A 156 4.83 7.45 2.10
N TRP A 157 3.70 6.92 2.57
CA TRP A 157 3.19 5.61 2.20
C TRP A 157 2.59 5.62 0.79
N GLU A 158 1.80 6.62 0.45
CA GLU A 158 1.12 6.80 -0.85
C GLU A 158 2.11 7.16 -1.99
N ARG A 159 3.26 7.78 -1.68
CA ARG A 159 4.34 7.98 -2.68
C ARG A 159 4.84 6.68 -3.32
N LYS A 160 4.59 5.53 -2.70
CA LYS A 160 5.03 4.20 -3.18
C LYS A 160 3.97 3.46 -4.02
N ILE A 161 2.88 4.14 -4.42
CA ILE A 161 1.78 3.55 -5.20
C ILE A 161 2.23 3.07 -6.59
N GLY A 162 3.18 3.76 -7.22
CA GLY A 162 3.63 3.45 -8.59
C GLY A 162 4.72 2.37 -8.71
N THR A 163 5.25 1.87 -7.60
CA THR A 163 6.21 0.75 -7.63
C THR A 163 5.44 -0.56 -7.54
N PRO A 164 5.35 -1.36 -8.63
CA PRO A 164 4.69 -2.65 -8.57
C PRO A 164 5.38 -3.50 -7.50
N LEU A 165 4.60 -4.23 -6.71
CA LEU A 165 5.19 -5.26 -5.87
C LEU A 165 5.72 -6.34 -6.81
N THR A 166 6.99 -6.71 -6.70
CA THR A 166 7.58 -7.74 -7.54
C THR A 166 7.90 -8.98 -6.71
N ILE A 167 7.64 -10.15 -7.30
CA ILE A 167 8.22 -11.41 -6.83
C ILE A 167 9.49 -11.63 -7.64
N VAL A 168 10.59 -11.87 -6.95
CA VAL A 168 11.87 -12.16 -7.60
C VAL A 168 12.15 -13.64 -7.46
N VAL A 169 12.20 -14.36 -8.57
CA VAL A 169 12.57 -15.78 -8.63
C VAL A 169 13.96 -15.88 -9.22
N ASN A 170 14.90 -16.43 -8.46
CA ASN A 170 16.29 -16.58 -8.87
C ASN A 170 16.81 -17.97 -8.48
N LYS A 171 18.09 -18.22 -8.70
CA LYS A 171 18.72 -19.51 -8.35
C LYS A 171 18.76 -19.81 -6.86
N GLU A 172 18.73 -18.78 -6.02
CA GLU A 172 18.81 -18.94 -4.57
C GLU A 172 17.44 -19.38 -4.02
N GLY A 173 16.36 -18.84 -4.59
CA GLY A 173 15.00 -19.14 -4.15
C GLY A 173 13.97 -18.18 -4.74
N ILE A 174 12.86 -18.08 -4.03
CA ILE A 174 11.75 -17.19 -4.36
C ILE A 174 11.68 -16.12 -3.28
N ARG A 175 11.82 -14.84 -3.66
CA ARG A 175 11.64 -13.68 -2.78
C ARG A 175 10.21 -13.16 -2.97
N PRO A 176 9.26 -13.51 -2.07
CA PRO A 176 7.90 -12.99 -2.12
C PRO A 176 7.85 -11.48 -1.87
N PRO A 177 6.71 -10.82 -2.13
CA PRO A 177 6.57 -9.39 -1.83
C PRO A 177 6.75 -9.12 -0.34
N VAL A 178 7.16 -7.90 -0.01
CA VAL A 178 7.41 -7.43 1.38
C VAL A 178 6.19 -7.60 2.30
N SER A 179 4.98 -7.75 1.75
CA SER A 179 3.75 -8.03 2.50
C SER A 179 3.67 -9.45 3.09
N THR A 180 4.49 -10.39 2.61
CA THR A 180 4.43 -11.79 3.04
C THR A 180 5.20 -11.99 4.35
N ARG A 181 4.67 -12.81 5.26
CA ARG A 181 5.31 -13.10 6.57
C ARG A 181 6.72 -13.68 6.41
N LYS A 182 6.92 -14.54 5.41
CA LYS A 182 8.22 -15.09 5.04
C LYS A 182 8.85 -14.23 3.95
N ARG A 183 10.10 -13.81 4.12
CA ARG A 183 10.80 -12.92 3.19
C ARG A 183 11.56 -13.65 2.08
N PHE A 184 11.76 -14.94 2.23
CA PHE A 184 12.51 -15.78 1.31
C PHE A 184 12.04 -17.23 1.44
N ILE A 185 11.80 -17.88 0.31
CA ILE A 185 11.42 -19.30 0.23
C ILE A 185 12.55 -20.00 -0.50
N GLU A 186 13.18 -20.95 0.17
CA GLU A 186 14.31 -21.70 -0.38
C GLU A 186 13.80 -22.84 -1.26
N TRP A 187 14.53 -23.18 -2.32
CA TRP A 187 14.14 -24.27 -3.23
C TRP A 187 13.90 -25.63 -2.55
N PRO A 188 14.63 -26.04 -1.48
CA PRO A 188 14.34 -27.28 -0.77
C PRO A 188 12.94 -27.32 -0.17
N GLU A 189 12.36 -26.16 0.17
CA GLU A 189 11.02 -26.06 0.75
C GLU A 189 9.89 -26.04 -0.30
N VAL A 190 10.23 -25.91 -1.59
CA VAL A 190 9.26 -25.73 -2.68
C VAL A 190 8.98 -27.06 -3.36
N GLU A 191 7.77 -27.59 -3.21
CA GLU A 191 7.35 -28.83 -3.86
C GLU A 191 7.01 -28.62 -5.34
N HIS A 192 6.28 -27.54 -5.66
CA HIS A 192 5.83 -27.27 -7.02
C HIS A 192 5.62 -25.78 -7.25
N VAL A 193 5.96 -25.30 -8.45
CA VAL A 193 5.70 -23.93 -8.90
C VAL A 193 4.89 -23.98 -10.18
N LEU A 194 3.78 -23.24 -10.23
CA LEU A 194 2.90 -23.16 -11.40
C LEU A 194 2.59 -21.70 -11.71
N LEU A 195 2.79 -21.29 -12.96
CA LEU A 195 2.38 -19.97 -13.46
C LEU A 195 1.29 -20.16 -14.51
N ARG A 196 0.02 -20.00 -14.14
CA ARG A 196 -1.10 -20.23 -15.07
C ARG A 196 -2.15 -19.14 -14.94
N PHE A 197 -2.65 -18.66 -16.09
CA PHE A 197 -3.71 -17.64 -16.16
C PHE A 197 -3.41 -16.36 -15.36
N GLY A 198 -2.14 -15.93 -15.31
CA GLY A 198 -1.73 -14.77 -14.53
C GLY A 198 -1.69 -15.02 -13.02
N THR A 199 -1.68 -16.28 -12.56
CA THR A 199 -1.54 -16.62 -11.15
C THR A 199 -0.29 -17.46 -10.94
N LEU A 200 0.62 -16.99 -10.08
CA LEU A 200 1.76 -17.76 -9.58
C LEU A 200 1.31 -18.52 -8.33
N THR A 201 1.38 -19.85 -8.39
CA THR A 201 1.12 -20.75 -7.26
C THR A 201 2.42 -21.44 -6.87
N VAL A 202 2.82 -21.31 -5.61
CA VAL A 202 3.98 -21.98 -5.02
C VAL A 202 3.48 -22.90 -3.92
N ASN A 203 3.60 -24.21 -4.13
CA ASN A 203 3.29 -25.22 -3.13
C ASN A 203 4.57 -25.59 -2.37
N CYS A 204 4.52 -25.59 -1.04
CA CYS A 204 5.65 -25.91 -0.18
C CYS A 204 5.50 -27.30 0.45
N THR A 205 6.63 -27.90 0.80
CA THR A 205 6.69 -29.24 1.42
C THR A 205 6.02 -29.32 2.79
N ASP A 206 5.79 -28.18 3.44
CA ASP A 206 5.10 -28.07 4.73
C ASP A 206 3.60 -27.78 4.60
N ASN A 207 3.00 -28.14 3.46
CA ASN A 207 1.59 -27.90 3.11
C ASN A 207 1.19 -26.42 3.09
N ARG A 208 2.15 -25.48 3.06
CA ARG A 208 1.85 -24.07 2.81
C ARG A 208 1.67 -23.84 1.31
N LEU A 209 0.62 -23.10 0.97
CA LEU A 209 0.33 -22.68 -0.39
C LEU A 209 0.43 -21.16 -0.48
N TYR A 210 1.25 -20.66 -1.38
CA TYR A 210 1.30 -19.24 -1.70
C TYR A 210 0.74 -19.00 -3.09
N GLN A 211 -0.11 -17.99 -3.22
CA GLN A 211 -0.73 -17.61 -4.48
C GLN A 211 -0.68 -16.10 -4.66
N TRP A 212 -0.28 -15.67 -5.86
CA TRP A 212 -0.22 -14.27 -6.22
C TRP A 212 -0.72 -14.05 -7.65
N ASN A 213 -1.51 -13.00 -7.83
CA ASN A 213 -1.91 -12.53 -9.16
C ASN A 213 -0.76 -11.71 -9.75
N ILE A 214 -0.25 -12.16 -10.88
CA ILE A 214 0.85 -11.56 -11.64
C ILE A 214 0.26 -10.72 -12.78
N GLY A 215 0.87 -9.55 -13.01
CA GLY A 215 0.60 -8.70 -14.15
C GLY A 215 1.27 -9.21 -15.42
N THR A 216 1.47 -8.33 -16.39
CA THR A 216 2.19 -8.65 -17.63
C THR A 216 3.67 -8.89 -17.35
N THR A 217 4.22 -9.98 -17.88
CA THR A 217 5.62 -10.37 -17.75
C THR A 217 6.36 -10.23 -19.09
N ASP A 218 7.64 -9.86 -19.05
CA ASP A 218 8.47 -9.67 -20.25
C ASP A 218 9.20 -10.95 -20.72
N PHE A 219 8.88 -12.09 -20.12
CA PHE A 219 9.51 -13.38 -20.40
C PHE A 219 8.50 -14.44 -20.87
N GLU A 220 8.98 -15.44 -21.60
CA GLU A 220 8.20 -16.60 -22.04
C GLU A 220 7.85 -17.50 -20.84
N PRO A 221 6.57 -17.79 -20.56
CA PRO A 221 6.13 -18.63 -19.44
C PRO A 221 6.79 -20.01 -19.43
N GLU A 222 7.01 -20.60 -20.61
CA GLU A 222 7.61 -21.93 -20.76
C GLU A 222 9.06 -21.96 -20.25
N VAL A 223 9.82 -20.89 -20.49
CA VAL A 223 11.20 -20.75 -20.00
C VAL A 223 11.22 -20.66 -18.48
N PHE A 224 10.27 -19.93 -17.90
CA PHE A 224 10.10 -19.81 -16.46
C PHE A 224 9.72 -21.14 -15.80
N GLU A 225 8.76 -21.87 -16.38
CA GLU A 225 8.34 -23.18 -15.87
C GLU A 225 9.49 -24.20 -15.89
N VAL A 226 10.21 -24.30 -17.02
CA VAL A 226 11.38 -25.18 -17.15
C VAL A 226 12.47 -24.81 -16.15
N PHE A 227 12.70 -23.51 -15.93
CA PHE A 227 13.63 -23.04 -14.91
C PHE A 227 13.20 -23.52 -13.52
N CYS A 228 11.94 -23.32 -13.12
CA CYS A 228 11.45 -23.70 -11.81
C CYS A 228 11.50 -25.21 -11.58
N ILE A 229 11.07 -26.02 -12.57
CA ILE A 229 11.16 -27.49 -12.50
C ILE A 229 12.59 -27.93 -12.24
N ARG A 230 13.57 -27.38 -12.98
CA ARG A 230 15.00 -27.71 -12.79
C ARG A 230 15.51 -27.34 -11.40
N GLN A 231 15.10 -26.19 -10.85
CA GLN A 231 15.52 -25.80 -9.50
C GLN A 231 14.90 -26.69 -8.43
N VAL A 232 13.62 -27.03 -8.57
CA VAL A 232 12.90 -27.94 -7.66
C VAL A 232 13.52 -29.34 -7.69
N ASP A 233 13.79 -29.89 -8.87
CA ASP A 233 14.40 -31.22 -9.02
C ASP A 233 15.80 -31.26 -8.40
N LYS A 234 16.62 -30.23 -8.65
CA LYS A 234 17.95 -30.11 -8.05
C LYS A 234 17.89 -30.01 -6.53
N ALA A 235 16.93 -29.24 -6.00
CA ALA A 235 16.78 -29.07 -4.56
C ALA A 235 16.17 -30.31 -3.88
N ARG A 236 15.43 -31.14 -4.62
CA ARG A 236 14.86 -32.40 -4.12
C ARG A 236 15.94 -33.39 -3.66
N GLU A 237 17.10 -33.39 -4.33
CA GLU A 237 18.26 -34.20 -3.93
C GLU A 237 18.88 -33.73 -2.60
N GLN A 238 18.73 -32.45 -2.27
CA GLN A 238 19.28 -31.83 -1.07
C GLN A 238 18.32 -31.87 0.12
N ARG A 239 17.06 -32.26 -0.10
CA ARG A 239 16.12 -32.46 0.99
C ARG A 239 16.66 -33.59 1.85
N ASP A 240 16.79 -33.33 3.14
CA ASP A 240 16.98 -34.42 4.09
C ASP A 240 15.88 -35.44 3.81
N LYS A 241 16.32 -36.66 3.46
CA LYS A 241 15.47 -37.84 3.54
C LYS A 241 15.15 -38.01 5.03
N ASN A 242 14.24 -37.20 5.54
CA ASN A 242 13.66 -37.47 6.85
C ASN A 242 12.70 -38.63 6.63
N ASP A 243 13.31 -39.83 6.67
CA ASP A 243 13.16 -40.78 7.77
C ASP A 243 11.88 -40.55 8.57
N TRP A 244 10.78 -41.00 7.98
CA TRP A 244 9.64 -41.51 8.73
C TRP A 244 9.66 -43.04 8.67
#